data_AF-A0A433WSR6-F1
#
_entry.id   AF-A0A433WSR6-F1
#
_cell.length_a   1.000
_cell.length_b   1.000
_cell.length_c   1.000
_cell.angle_alpha   90.00
_cell.angle_beta   90.00
_cell.angle_gamma   90.00
#
_symmetry.space_group_name_H-M   'P 1'
#
loop_
_entity.id
_entity.type
_entity.pdbx_description
1 polymer ?
#
loop_
_entity_poly.entity_id
_entity_poly.type
_entity_poly.pdbx_seq_one_letter_code
_entity_poly.pdbx_strand_id
1 'polypeptide(L)'
;MKTETLHIRVTPDARKRLIRKAGTRRISVWCRRVLLDELAGGISIAQELLALRQELSAIGNNLNQIARRMNSGEQVEITSKLPELDDLKARINRVLGRVR
;
A
#
# COMPACT_ATOMS: atom_id res chain seq x y z
N MET A 1 -5.95 -41.75 -2.53
CA MET A 1 -7.17 -41.98 -3.34
C MET A 1 -8.28 -41.11 -2.77
N LYS A 2 -9.22 -40.58 -3.57
CA LYS A 2 -10.39 -39.83 -3.04
C LYS A 2 -11.50 -40.83 -2.76
N THR A 3 -11.92 -40.95 -1.50
CA THR A 3 -12.79 -42.04 -1.03
C THR A 3 -14.19 -41.57 -0.60
N GLU A 4 -14.33 -40.30 -0.23
CA GLU A 4 -15.59 -39.72 0.26
C GLU A 4 -16.25 -38.78 -0.75
N THR A 5 -17.59 -38.70 -0.71
CA THR A 5 -18.42 -37.92 -1.63
C THR A 5 -19.24 -36.88 -0.90
N LEU A 6 -19.27 -35.65 -1.42
CA LEU A 6 -20.09 -34.54 -0.93
C LEU A 6 -21.23 -34.25 -1.91
N HIS A 7 -22.47 -34.20 -1.41
CA HIS A 7 -23.64 -33.84 -2.20
C HIS A 7 -24.06 -32.39 -1.93
N ILE A 8 -24.21 -31.58 -2.98
CA ILE A 8 -24.65 -30.18 -2.88
C ILE A 8 -25.91 -30.01 -3.74
N ARG A 9 -27.01 -29.56 -3.13
CA ARG A 9 -28.23 -29.20 -3.86
C ARG A 9 -28.08 -27.77 -4.41
N VAL A 10 -28.35 -27.61 -5.69
CA VAL A 10 -28.28 -26.30 -6.37
C VAL A 10 -29.49 -26.13 -7.30
N THR A 11 -29.90 -24.89 -7.49
CA THR A 11 -30.92 -24.57 -8.51
C THR A 11 -30.35 -24.76 -9.92
N PRO A 12 -31.20 -24.91 -10.95
CA PRO A 12 -30.75 -25.04 -12.34
C PRO A 12 -29.86 -23.89 -12.80
N ASP A 13 -30.16 -22.65 -12.38
CA ASP A 13 -29.36 -21.48 -12.75
C ASP A 13 -28.02 -21.42 -12.02
N ALA A 14 -27.99 -21.82 -10.75
CA ALA A 14 -26.73 -21.98 -10.02
C ALA A 14 -25.85 -23.05 -10.69
N ARG A 15 -26.43 -24.17 -11.14
CA ARG A 15 -25.70 -25.20 -11.90
C ARG A 15 -25.09 -24.64 -13.19
N LYS A 16 -25.86 -23.88 -13.99
CA LYS A 16 -25.34 -23.23 -15.21
C LYS A 16 -24.18 -22.28 -14.90
N ARG A 17 -24.29 -21.49 -13.84
CA ARG A 17 -23.22 -20.57 -13.40
C ARG A 17 -21.95 -21.32 -12.99
N LEU A 18 -22.07 -22.42 -12.25
CA LEU A 18 -20.93 -23.26 -11.84
C LEU A 18 -20.23 -23.89 -13.05
N ILE A 19 -20.99 -24.42 -14.01
CA ILE A 19 -20.44 -24.98 -15.26
C ILE A 19 -19.69 -23.89 -16.03
N ARG A 20 -20.29 -22.70 -16.17
CA ARG A 20 -19.66 -21.56 -16.84
C ARG A 20 -18.35 -21.14 -16.17
N LYS A 21 -18.33 -21.05 -14.84
CA LYS A 21 -17.13 -20.69 -14.06
C LYS A 21 -16.05 -21.78 -14.09
N ALA A 22 -16.44 -23.06 -14.14
CA ALA A 22 -15.48 -24.16 -14.28
C ALA A 22 -14.78 -24.13 -15.67
N GLY A 23 -15.44 -23.59 -16.70
CA GLY A 23 -14.90 -23.46 -18.04
C GLY A 23 -14.60 -24.83 -18.65
N THR A 24 -13.36 -25.04 -19.10
CA THR A 24 -12.89 -26.32 -19.67
C THR A 24 -12.57 -27.38 -18.62
N ARG A 25 -12.57 -27.03 -17.33
CA ARG A 25 -12.23 -27.95 -16.24
C ARG A 25 -13.43 -28.79 -15.85
N ARG A 26 -13.19 -30.04 -15.41
CA ARG A 26 -14.23 -30.86 -14.78
C ARG A 26 -14.77 -30.13 -13.56
N ILE A 27 -16.09 -29.98 -13.48
CA ILE A 27 -16.77 -29.23 -12.40
C ILE A 27 -16.39 -29.74 -11.01
N SER A 28 -16.22 -31.04 -10.82
CA SER A 28 -15.81 -31.64 -9.54
C SER A 28 -14.40 -31.24 -9.11
N VAL A 29 -13.46 -31.12 -10.07
CA VAL A 29 -12.09 -30.68 -9.80
C VAL A 29 -12.06 -29.19 -9.48
N TRP A 30 -12.83 -28.38 -10.21
CA TRP A 30 -12.93 -26.94 -9.97
C TRP A 30 -13.62 -26.64 -8.63
N CYS A 31 -14.79 -27.23 -8.35
CA CYS A 31 -15.50 -27.04 -7.10
C CYS A 31 -14.67 -27.47 -5.89
N ARG A 32 -13.98 -28.62 -5.95
CA ARG A 32 -13.11 -29.06 -4.86
C ARG A 32 -12.00 -28.06 -4.58
N ARG A 33 -11.37 -27.53 -5.64
CA ARG A 33 -10.33 -26.52 -5.51
C ARG A 33 -10.89 -25.26 -4.86
N VAL A 34 -11.99 -24.71 -5.38
CA VAL A 34 -12.60 -23.50 -4.82
C VAL A 34 -13.02 -23.69 -3.37
N LEU A 35 -13.67 -24.81 -3.02
CA LEU A 35 -14.09 -25.09 -1.64
C LEU A 35 -12.87 -25.20 -0.70
N LEU A 36 -11.80 -25.87 -1.14
CA LEU A 36 -10.58 -26.01 -0.35
C LEU A 36 -9.77 -24.70 -0.28
N ASP A 37 -9.75 -23.90 -1.35
CA ASP A 37 -9.07 -22.60 -1.41
C ASP A 37 -9.83 -21.55 -0.57
N GLU A 38 -11.17 -21.55 -0.60
CA GLU A 38 -11.99 -20.72 0.30
C GLU A 38 -11.78 -21.11 1.77
N LEU A 39 -11.75 -22.42 2.07
CA LEU A 39 -11.38 -22.94 3.39
C LEU A 39 -9.94 -22.58 3.79
N ALA A 40 -9.02 -22.47 2.83
CA ALA A 40 -7.60 -22.20 3.09
C ALA A 40 -7.26 -20.70 3.15
N GLY A 41 -8.14 -19.79 2.75
CA GLY A 41 -7.85 -18.35 2.83
C GLY A 41 -8.58 -17.44 1.85
N GLY A 42 -9.77 -17.80 1.33
CA GLY A 42 -10.51 -16.96 0.38
C GLY A 42 -10.87 -15.55 0.89
N ILE A 43 -10.88 -15.37 2.22
CA ILE A 43 -11.07 -14.08 2.90
C ILE A 43 -9.76 -13.27 2.97
N SER A 44 -8.59 -13.93 2.92
CA SER A 44 -7.26 -13.33 3.08
C SER A 44 -6.91 -12.37 1.93
N ILE A 45 -7.15 -12.77 0.68
CA ILE A 45 -6.78 -11.95 -0.49
C ILE A 45 -7.56 -10.63 -0.52
N ALA A 46 -8.85 -10.65 -0.19
CA ALA A 46 -9.65 -9.43 -0.15
C ALA A 46 -9.19 -8.49 0.98
N GLN A 47 -8.78 -9.04 2.12
CA GLN A 47 -8.22 -8.28 3.24
C GLN A 47 -6.83 -7.71 2.90
N GLU A 48 -5.96 -8.49 2.26
CA GLU A 48 -4.65 -8.05 1.79
C GLU A 48 -4.76 -6.94 0.74
N LEU A 49 -5.69 -7.07 -0.22
CA LEU A 49 -5.95 -6.02 -1.21
C LEU A 49 -6.52 -4.75 -0.56
N LEU A 50 -7.33 -4.88 0.48
CA LEU A 50 -7.82 -3.73 1.25
C LEU A 50 -6.68 -3.02 1.98
N ALA A 51 -5.79 -3.77 2.62
CA ALA A 51 -4.60 -3.24 3.30
C ALA A 51 -3.67 -2.53 2.31
N LEU A 52 -3.36 -3.16 1.16
CA LEU A 52 -2.56 -2.56 0.10
C LEU A 52 -3.17 -1.23 -0.40
N ARG A 53 -4.49 -1.20 -0.57
CA ARG A 53 -5.20 0.03 -0.97
C ARG A 53 -5.04 1.14 0.09
N GLN A 54 -5.10 0.81 1.37
CA GLN A 54 -4.90 1.77 2.46
C GLN A 54 -3.47 2.31 2.47
N GLU A 55 -2.47 1.45 2.29
CA GLU A 55 -1.06 1.85 2.19
C GLU A 55 -0.82 2.79 1.01
N LEU A 56 -1.33 2.45 -0.18
CA LEU A 56 -1.24 3.31 -1.36
C LEU A 56 -1.90 4.68 -1.14
N SER A 57 -3.05 4.71 -0.45
CA SER A 57 -3.70 5.97 -0.08
C SER A 57 -2.84 6.81 0.87
N ALA A 58 -2.17 6.18 1.84
CA ALA A 58 -1.26 6.87 2.76
C ALA A 58 -0.05 7.44 2.02
N ILE A 59 0.54 6.66 1.10
CA ILE A 59 1.63 7.13 0.22
C ILE A 59 1.16 8.32 -0.63
N GLY A 60 -0.01 8.23 -1.25
CA GLY A 60 -0.59 9.32 -2.05
C GLY A 60 -0.80 10.59 -1.22
N ASN A 61 -1.29 10.46 0.01
CA ASN A 61 -1.44 11.59 0.92
C ASN A 61 -0.10 12.24 1.28
N ASN A 62 0.93 11.43 1.55
CA ASN A 62 2.28 11.93 1.85
C ASN A 62 2.87 12.67 0.65
N LEU A 63 2.75 12.11 -0.55
CA LEU A 63 3.19 12.76 -1.79
C LEU A 63 2.48 14.08 -2.02
N ASN A 64 1.16 14.13 -1.77
CA ASN A 64 0.38 15.36 -1.91
C ASN A 64 0.80 16.43 -0.89
N GLN A 65 1.16 16.03 0.34
CA GLN A 65 1.71 16.95 1.34
C GLN A 65 3.06 17.51 0.89
N ILE A 66 3.96 16.68 0.37
CA ILE A 66 5.27 17.11 -0.16
C ILE A 66 5.06 18.10 -1.32
N ALA A 67 4.20 17.74 -2.28
CA ALA A 67 3.88 18.60 -3.42
C ALA A 67 3.31 19.94 -2.95
N ARG A 68 2.43 19.95 -1.95
CA ARG A 68 1.91 21.19 -1.35
C ARG A 68 2.99 22.02 -0.69
N ARG A 69 3.89 21.44 0.10
CA ARG A 69 5.02 22.16 0.73
C ARG A 69 5.95 22.77 -0.31
N MET A 70 6.22 22.04 -1.39
CA MET A 70 7.01 22.56 -2.52
C MET A 70 6.27 23.71 -3.23
N ASN A 71 4.98 23.55 -3.50
CA ASN A 71 4.16 24.56 -4.18
C ASN A 71 3.90 25.80 -3.31
N SER A 72 3.81 25.65 -1.99
CA SER A 72 3.67 26.77 -1.06
C SER A 72 4.97 27.56 -0.89
N GLY A 73 6.05 27.15 -1.56
CA GLY A 73 7.34 27.81 -1.43
C GLY A 73 7.86 27.74 -0.01
N GLU A 74 7.61 26.65 0.73
CA GLU A 74 8.27 26.35 2.01
C GLU A 74 9.74 25.99 1.75
N GLN A 75 10.43 26.86 1.01
CA GLN A 75 11.85 27.04 1.17
C GLN A 75 11.99 27.54 2.60
N VAL A 76 12.68 26.76 3.44
CA VAL A 76 13.31 27.31 4.64
C VAL A 76 13.88 28.67 4.22
N GLU A 77 13.45 29.76 4.83
CA GLU A 77 14.01 31.09 4.53
C GLU A 77 15.49 31.05 4.92
N ILE A 78 16.34 30.55 4.03
CA ILE A 78 17.78 30.51 4.20
C ILE A 78 18.26 31.96 4.32
N THR A 79 17.62 32.87 3.58
CA THR A 79 17.88 34.31 3.59
C THR A 79 17.74 34.94 4.97
N SER A 80 16.78 34.53 5.81
CA SER A 80 16.62 35.10 7.15
C SER A 80 17.66 34.59 8.16
N LYS A 81 18.38 33.50 7.85
CA LYS A 81 19.49 32.97 8.67
C LYS A 81 20.89 33.44 8.22
N LEU A 82 21.01 34.10 7.07
CA LEU A 82 22.29 34.66 6.62
C LEU A 82 22.90 35.70 7.59
N PRO A 83 22.12 36.61 8.21
CA PRO A 83 22.67 37.58 9.16
C PRO A 83 23.29 36.91 10.40
N GLU A 84 22.67 35.83 10.91
CA GLU A 84 23.19 35.07 12.07
C GLU A 84 24.55 34.43 11.75
N LEU A 85 24.75 33.97 10.50
CA LEU A 85 26.01 33.39 10.04
C LEU A 85 27.11 34.45 9.88
N ASP A 86 26.77 35.64 9.39
CA ASP A 86 27.71 36.75 9.28
C ASP A 86 28.14 37.27 10.65
N ASP A 87 27.21 37.37 11.61
CA ASP A 87 27.52 37.72 12.99
C ASP A 87 28.43 36.69 13.67
N LEU A 88 28.19 35.40 13.41
CA LEU A 88 29.03 34.32 13.93
C LEU A 88 30.44 34.38 13.33
N LYS A 89 30.56 34.62 12.02
CA LYS A 89 31.85 34.87 11.35
C LYS A 89 32.58 36.07 11.96
N ALA A 90 31.89 37.17 12.18
CA ALA A 90 32.46 38.39 12.76
C ALA A 90 32.97 38.17 14.20
N ARG A 91 32.26 37.35 14.98
CA ARG A 91 32.69 36.95 16.33
C ARG A 91 33.95 36.08 16.29
N ILE A 92 33.99 35.07 15.42
CA ILE A 92 35.16 34.20 15.25
C ILE A 92 36.39 35.04 14.86
N ASN A 93 36.26 35.93 13.88
CA ASN A 93 37.36 36.80 13.45
C ASN A 93 37.84 37.73 14.57
N ARG A 94 36.94 38.25 15.41
CA ARG A 94 37.31 39.08 16.58
C ARG A 94 38.09 38.30 17.63
N VAL A 95 37.75 37.03 17.86
CA VAL A 95 38.46 36.17 18.82
C VAL A 95 39.82 35.77 18.25
N LEU A 96 39.87 35.33 17.00
CA LEU A 96 41.13 34.96 16.33
C LEU A 96 42.09 36.14 16.21
N GLY A 97 41.60 37.34 15.94
CA GLY A 97 42.41 38.57 15.90
C GLY A 97 42.93 39.05 17.25
N ARG A 98 42.43 38.51 18.37
CA ARG A 98 42.94 38.79 19.73
C ARG A 98 43.99 37.79 20.20
N VAL A 99 44.09 36.64 19.53
CA VAL A 99 45.03 35.56 19.87
C VAL A 99 46.29 35.62 18.99
N ARG A 100 46.33 36.55 18.03
CA ARG A 100 47.48 36.86 17.19
C ARG A 100 48.14 38.15 17.65
#